data_AF-A0A1M7Q4W8-F1
#
_entry.id   AF-A0A1M7Q4W8-F1
#
_cell.length_a   1.000
_cell.length_b   1.000
_cell.length_c   1.000
_cell.angle_alpha   90.00
_cell.angle_beta   90.00
_cell.angle_gamma   90.00
#
_symmetry.space_group_name_H-M   'P 1'
#
loop_
_entity.id
_entity.type
_entity.pdbx_description
1 polymer ?
#
loop_
_entity_poly.entity_id
_entity_poly.type
_entity_poly.pdbx_seq_one_letter_code
_entity_poly.pdbx_strand_id
1 'polypeptide(L)' 'MGAITQRKNKKGGIKYTAQIRLKRAGGVVYQEAQRFDRKQIAQSWLKRRENERAESGAIDLAD' A
#
# COMPACT_ATOMS: atom_id res chain seq x y z
N MET A 1 -8.33 0.98 0.00
CA MET A 1 -7.85 2.35 0.25
C MET A 1 -6.48 2.29 0.91
N GLY A 2 -5.43 2.27 0.10
CA GLY A 2 -4.08 2.56 0.60
C GLY A 2 -3.86 4.06 0.80
N ALA A 3 -3.00 4.41 1.75
CA ALA A 3 -2.56 5.76 2.07
C ALA A 3 -1.10 5.95 1.68
N ILE A 4 -0.76 7.08 1.05
CA ILE A 4 0.64 7.44 0.80
C ILE A 4 1.01 8.56 1.77
N THR A 5 1.99 8.29 2.62
CA THR A 5 2.55 9.28 3.55
C THR A 5 3.86 9.81 3.00
N GLN A 6 4.06 11.12 3.07
CA GLN A 6 5.30 11.77 2.68
C GLN A 6 6.04 12.21 3.94
N ARG A 7 7.28 11.78 4.09
CA ARG A 7 8.15 12.22 5.19
C ARG A 7 9.36 12.96 4.61
N LYS A 8 9.51 14.23 4.99
CA LYS A 8 10.71 15.02 4.71
C LYS A 8 11.75 14.76 5.80
N ASN A 9 12.95 14.37 5.40
CA ASN A 9 14.07 14.22 6.31
C ASN A 9 14.74 15.58 6.56
N LYS A 10 15.45 15.69 7.70
CA LYS A 10 16.21 16.89 8.08
C LYS A 10 17.23 17.32 7.02
N LYS A 11 17.75 16.36 6.22
CA LYS A 11 18.68 16.58 5.11
C LYS A 11 18.02 16.99 3.77
N GLY A 12 16.71 17.26 3.76
CA GLY A 12 15.98 17.71 2.55
C GLY A 12 15.44 16.59 1.65
N GLY A 13 15.88 15.34 1.84
CA GLY A 13 15.34 14.19 1.12
C GLY A 13 13.88 13.90 1.48
N ILE A 14 13.06 13.58 0.48
CA ILE A 14 11.67 13.19 0.64
C ILE A 14 11.57 11.67 0.49
N LYS A 15 10.97 10.99 1.46
CA LYS A 15 10.55 9.59 1.30
C LYS A 15 9.04 9.49 1.27
N TYR A 16 8.54 8.69 0.34
CA TYR A 16 7.15 8.35 0.19
C TYR A 16 6.95 6.94 0.74
N THR A 17 6.00 6.77 1.65
CA THR A 17 5.64 5.46 2.19
C THR A 17 4.21 5.17 1.81
N ALA A 18 4.03 4.20 0.91
CA ALA A 18 2.72 3.65 0.61
C ALA A 18 2.35 2.65 1.71
N GLN A 19 1.16 2.78 2.27
CA GLN A 19 0.60 1.91 3.29
C GLN A 19 -0.74 1.39 2.81
N ILE A 20 -0.95 0.08 2.79
CA ILE A 20 -2.23 -0.54 2.49
C ILE A 20 -2.73 -1.18 3.77
N ARG A 21 -3.95 -0.85 4.16
CA ARG A 21 -4.63 -1.46 5.30
C ARG A 21 -5.96 -2.00 4.83
N LEU A 22 -6.17 -3.31 4.99
CA LEU A 22 -7.44 -3.96 4.72
C LEU A 22 -8.05 -4.39 6.04
N LYS A 23 -9.27 -3.90 6.29
CA LYS A 23 -10.10 -4.35 7.40
C LYS A 23 -11.23 -5.21 6.84
N ARG A 24 -11.40 -6.42 7.37
CA ARG A 24 -12.49 -7.33 7.04
C ARG A 24 -13.09 -7.84 8.35
N ALA A 25 -14.42 -7.89 8.43
CA ALA A 25 -15.15 -8.41 9.60
C ALA A 25 -14.69 -7.84 10.96
N GLY A 26 -14.44 -6.52 11.03
CA GLY A 26 -14.05 -5.83 12.27
C GLY A 26 -12.56 -5.95 12.66
N GLY A 27 -11.77 -6.78 11.97
CA GLY A 27 -10.34 -6.95 12.18
C GLY A 27 -9.48 -6.40 11.04
N VAL A 28 -8.24 -5.98 11.35
CA VAL A 28 -7.23 -5.70 10.31
C VAL A 28 -6.68 -7.04 9.85
N VAL A 29 -7.14 -7.51 8.69
CA VAL A 29 -6.71 -8.80 8.10
C VAL A 29 -5.39 -8.65 7.36
N TYR A 30 -5.07 -7.43 6.91
CA TYR A 30 -3.81 -7.20 6.24
C TYR A 30 -3.31 -5.78 6.36
N GLN A 31 -1.99 -5.69 6.48
CA GLN A 31 -1.25 -4.45 6.45
C GLN A 31 0.04 -4.65 5.67
N GLU A 32 0.28 -3.78 4.68
CA GLU A 32 1.55 -3.76 3.95
C GLU A 32 2.02 -2.32 3.82
N ALA A 33 3.32 -2.10 3.98
CA ALA A 33 3.91 -0.77 3.88
C ALA A 33 5.23 -0.84 3.12
N GLN A 34 5.33 -0.05 2.04
CA GLN A 34 6.52 0.01 1.20
C GLN A 34 7.02 1.45 1.08
N ARG A 35 8.33 1.63 1.22
CA ARG A 35 9.00 2.93 1.14
C ARG A 35 9.61 3.11 -0.25
N PHE A 36 9.45 4.31 -0.79
CA PHE A 36 9.91 4.74 -2.10
C PHE A 36 10.50 6.13 -2.02
N ASP A 37 11.47 6.42 -2.88
CA ASP A 37 12.04 7.77 -2.98
C ASP A 37 11.25 8.67 -3.95
N ARG A 38 10.33 8.10 -4.76
CA ARG A 38 9.47 8.83 -5.71
C ARG A 38 7.99 8.58 -5.47
N LYS A 39 7.18 9.64 -5.54
CA LYS A 39 5.71 9.58 -5.38
C LYS A 39 5.04 8.74 -6.45
N GLN A 40 5.48 8.86 -7.70
CA GLN A 40 4.93 8.10 -8.83
C GLN A 40 5.11 6.60 -8.63
N ILE A 41 6.27 6.15 -8.15
CA ILE A 41 6.50 4.72 -7.87
C ILE A 41 5.58 4.26 -6.73
N ALA A 42 5.42 5.06 -5.68
CA ALA A 42 4.49 4.75 -4.60
C ALA A 42 3.03 4.63 -5.09
N GLN A 43 2.59 5.50 -6.00
CA GLN A 43 1.25 5.44 -6.60
C GLN A 43 1.07 4.21 -7.49
N SER A 44 2.01 3.93 -8.40
CA SER A 44 1.96 2.76 -9.28
C SER A 44 2.00 1.46 -8.48
N TRP A 45 2.82 1.40 -7.42
CA TRP A 45 2.85 0.25 -6.52
C TRP A 45 1.51 0.07 -5.80
N LEU A 46 0.93 1.14 -5.27
CA LEU A 46 -0.34 1.08 -4.55
C LEU A 46 -1.49 0.64 -5.49
N LYS A 47 -1.51 1.14 -6.73
CA LYS A 47 -2.48 0.71 -7.76
C LYS A 47 -2.29 -0.76 -8.16
N ARG A 48 -1.04 -1.19 -8.40
CA ARG A 48 -0.72 -2.60 -8.69
C ARG A 48 -1.14 -3.50 -7.53
N ARG A 49 -0.87 -3.07 -6.30
CA ARG A 49 -1.11 -3.88 -5.11
C ARG A 49 -2.58 -3.90 -4.68
N GLU A 50 -3.33 -2.83 -4.95
CA GLU A 50 -4.80 -2.87 -4.88
C GLU A 50 -5.39 -3.77 -5.97
N ASN A 51 -4.84 -3.78 -7.21
CA ASN A 51 -5.32 -4.67 -8.28
C ASN A 51 -5.01 -6.15 -8.00
N GLU A 52 -3.76 -6.48 -7.66
CA GLU A 52 -3.36 -7.83 -7.25
C GLU A 52 -4.19 -8.33 -6.07
N ARG A 53 -4.70 -7.43 -5.22
CA ARG A 53 -5.60 -7.79 -4.10
C ARG A 53 -7.08 -7.85 -4.46
N ALA A 54 -7.53 -7.07 -5.43
CA ALA A 54 -8.87 -7.24 -6.00
C ALA A 54 -8.95 -8.60 -6.72
N GLU A 55 -7.89 -8.95 -7.46
CA GLU A 55 -7.72 -10.25 -8.09
C GLU A 55 -7.52 -11.35 -7.03
N SER A 56 -6.62 -11.18 -6.06
CA SER A 56 -6.39 -12.18 -5.00
C SER A 56 -7.57 -12.32 -4.03
N GLY A 57 -8.39 -11.30 -3.82
CA GLY A 57 -9.65 -11.40 -3.08
C GLY A 57 -10.75 -12.15 -3.85
N ALA A 58 -10.61 -12.29 -5.17
CA ALA A 58 -11.40 -13.20 -5.99
C ALA A 58 -10.82 -14.63 -6.02
N ILE A 59 -9.55 -14.81 -5.66
CA ILE A 59 -8.85 -16.10 -5.64
C ILE A 59 -8.82 -16.73 -4.23
N ASP A 60 -9.09 -15.95 -3.17
CA ASP A 60 -9.23 -16.42 -1.77
C ASP A 60 -10.59 -17.12 -1.50
N LEU A 61 -11.15 -17.81 -2.51
CA LEU A 61 -12.25 -18.78 -2.40
C LEU A 61 -11.87 -20.13 -3.05
N ALA A 62 -10.57 -20.38 -3.24
CA ALA A 62 -10.05 -21.63 -3.79
C ALA A 62 -8.72 -22.00 -3.11
N ASP A 63 -8.78 -22.33 -1.82
CA ASP A 63 -8.01 -23.43 -1.21
C ASP A 63 -8.70 -23.87 0.09
#